data_AF-A0A6P2AW23-F1
#
_entry.id   AF-A0A6P2AW23-F1
#
_cell.length_a   1.000
_cell.length_b   1.000
_cell.length_c   1.000
_cell.angle_alpha   90.00
_cell.angle_beta   90.00
_cell.angle_gamma   90.00
#
_symmetry.space_group_name_H-M   'P 1'
#
loop_
_entity.id
_entity.type
_entity.pdbx_description
1 polymer ?
#
loop_
_entity_poly.entity_id
_entity_poly.type
_entity_poly.pdbx_seq_one_letter_code
_entity_poly.pdbx_strand_id
1 'polypeptide(L)'
;MNLPSVPRTLAAVFGLLLICNLAGCAGRSFFDFGGPQGTVQVRSFGEDAVRVESRLGFGIYTQREQVEHTFILSDVPLDQLVSGEVRSGQIVHIEFLWTPRPGSTPVEATGVNTSVRYILISEGELGIYSGAGFAMVRGQLDSDQVTIDVRDASLRLTDQTDGFVDLLTPARLTATMGAQRDDRLTLQMHYALSQFVTDKLGVSRFVHHMERLDRPNEHGQSLHPEMPELATAIGAIQ
;
A
#
# COMPACT_ATOMS: atom_id res chain seq x y z
N MET A 1 -34.40 -3.19 -75.41
CA MET A 1 -35.06 -3.06 -74.09
C MET A 1 -33.99 -2.58 -73.12
N ASN A 2 -34.11 -1.32 -72.70
CA ASN A 2 -33.14 -0.60 -71.87
C ASN A 2 -33.37 -0.88 -70.39
N LEU A 3 -32.35 -1.34 -69.68
CA LEU A 3 -32.31 -1.38 -68.22
C LEU A 3 -31.67 -0.08 -67.70
N PRO A 4 -32.27 0.60 -66.71
CA PRO A 4 -31.71 1.82 -66.14
C PRO A 4 -30.51 1.53 -65.23
N SER A 5 -29.47 2.36 -65.38
CA SER A 5 -28.26 2.39 -64.55
C SER A 5 -28.56 2.92 -63.15
N VAL A 6 -28.24 2.13 -62.12
CA VAL A 6 -28.32 2.52 -60.72
C VAL A 6 -27.16 3.48 -60.37
N PRO A 7 -27.41 4.63 -59.71
CA PRO A 7 -26.37 5.60 -59.38
C PRO A 7 -25.43 5.10 -58.28
N ARG A 8 -24.12 5.27 -58.51
CA ARG A 8 -22.99 4.83 -57.67
C ARG A 8 -22.74 5.68 -56.40
N THR A 9 -23.70 6.48 -55.96
CA THR A 9 -23.50 7.52 -54.93
C THR A 9 -24.23 7.22 -53.61
N LEU A 10 -24.32 5.95 -53.21
CA LEU A 10 -24.89 5.56 -51.92
C LEU A 10 -24.10 4.46 -51.17
N ALA A 11 -22.82 4.27 -51.53
CA ALA A 11 -21.94 3.30 -50.88
C ALA A 11 -20.91 3.95 -49.92
N ALA A 12 -20.85 5.27 -49.83
CA ALA A 12 -19.80 5.99 -49.10
C ALA A 12 -20.16 6.46 -47.67
N VAL A 13 -21.39 6.18 -47.20
CA VAL A 13 -21.82 6.59 -45.84
C VAL A 13 -21.80 5.43 -44.84
N PHE A 14 -21.73 4.17 -45.30
CA PHE A 14 -21.69 2.99 -44.42
C PHE A 14 -20.26 2.52 -44.04
N GLY A 15 -19.22 3.09 -44.65
CA GLY A 15 -17.82 2.70 -44.43
C GLY A 15 -17.09 3.43 -43.31
N LEU A 16 -17.70 4.46 -42.69
CA LEU A 16 -17.07 5.27 -41.64
C LEU A 16 -17.55 4.93 -40.22
N LEU A 17 -18.41 3.92 -40.07
CA LEU A 17 -18.96 3.47 -38.78
C LEU A 17 -18.37 2.13 -38.29
N LEU A 18 -17.33 1.63 -38.97
CA LEU A 18 -16.70 0.32 -38.69
C LEU A 18 -15.24 0.41 -38.20
N ILE A 19 -14.75 1.59 -37.80
CA ILE A 19 -13.37 1.76 -37.28
C ILE A 19 -13.35 2.09 -35.77
N CYS A 20 -14.50 2.34 -35.12
CA CYS A 20 -14.54 2.68 -33.69
C CYS A 20 -14.56 1.49 -32.70
N ASN A 21 -14.50 0.23 -33.16
CA ASN A 21 -14.56 -0.93 -32.27
C ASN A 21 -13.23 -1.67 -32.05
N LEU A 22 -12.10 -1.09 -32.49
CA LEU A 22 -10.76 -1.65 -32.26
C LEU A 22 -9.89 -0.81 -31.31
N ALA A 23 -10.44 0.23 -30.67
CA ALA A 23 -9.91 0.74 -29.41
C ALA A 23 -10.33 -0.22 -28.27
N GLY A 24 -9.85 -1.46 -28.37
CA GLY A 24 -10.01 -2.48 -27.34
C GLY A 24 -9.33 -2.02 -26.06
N CYS A 25 -10.09 -2.06 -24.96
CA CYS A 25 -9.63 -2.03 -23.58
C CYS A 25 -8.68 -0.86 -23.28
N ALA A 26 -9.17 0.38 -23.23
CA ALA A 26 -9.67 0.92 -21.97
C ALA A 26 -8.94 0.27 -20.78
N GLY A 27 -7.86 0.95 -20.34
CA GLY A 27 -7.28 0.73 -19.02
C GLY A 27 -8.39 0.91 -17.99
N ARG A 28 -9.03 -0.20 -17.63
CA ARG A 28 -9.54 -0.34 -16.28
C ARG A 28 -8.29 -0.39 -15.44
N SER A 29 -7.92 0.78 -14.91
CA SER A 29 -7.03 0.91 -13.78
C SER A 29 -7.36 -0.26 -12.85
N PHE A 30 -6.38 -1.13 -12.58
CA PHE A 30 -6.47 -2.19 -11.58
C PHE A 30 -6.71 -1.66 -10.14
N PHE A 31 -7.09 -0.39 -10.02
CA PHE A 31 -7.25 0.42 -8.82
C PHE A 31 -8.57 1.22 -8.84
N ASP A 32 -9.64 0.76 -9.53
CA ASP A 32 -10.97 1.36 -9.36
C ASP A 32 -11.61 0.87 -8.04
N PHE A 33 -11.00 1.31 -6.95
CA PHE A 33 -11.51 1.19 -5.60
C PHE A 33 -12.45 2.36 -5.37
N GLY A 34 -13.75 2.10 -5.51
CA GLY A 34 -14.80 3.10 -5.32
C GLY A 34 -14.72 3.78 -3.96
N GLY A 35 -14.20 5.00 -3.95
CA GLY A 35 -14.18 5.90 -2.79
C GLY A 35 -13.12 5.58 -1.73
N PRO A 36 -12.86 6.54 -0.81
CA PRO A 36 -11.91 6.33 0.28
C PRO A 36 -12.32 5.14 1.14
N GLN A 37 -11.43 4.17 1.29
CA GLN A 37 -11.69 2.92 2.02
C GLN A 37 -11.41 3.01 3.52
N GLY A 38 -10.98 4.17 4.03
CA GLY A 38 -10.76 4.33 5.46
C GLY A 38 -10.52 5.76 5.92
N THR A 39 -10.61 5.94 7.23
CA THR A 39 -10.32 7.19 7.94
C THR A 39 -9.14 6.99 8.86
N VAL A 40 -8.27 8.00 8.91
CA VAL A 40 -7.16 8.09 9.84
C VAL A 40 -7.24 9.43 10.55
N GLN A 41 -7.17 9.39 11.86
CA GLN A 41 -7.09 10.57 12.70
C GLN A 41 -5.80 10.49 13.52
N VAL A 42 -4.96 11.51 13.36
CA VAL A 42 -3.77 11.71 14.18
C VAL A 42 -3.93 12.99 14.98
N ARG A 43 -3.70 12.92 16.29
CA ARG A 43 -3.87 14.04 17.20
C ARG A 43 -2.66 14.17 18.11
N SER A 44 -2.10 15.37 18.23
CA SER A 44 -1.06 15.64 19.23
C SER A 44 -1.63 15.71 20.66
N PHE A 45 -0.77 15.56 21.67
CA PHE A 45 -1.16 15.80 23.06
C PHE A 45 -1.04 17.29 23.44
N GLY A 46 -1.94 17.79 24.29
CA GLY A 46 -1.90 19.15 24.81
C GLY A 46 -3.24 19.89 24.73
N GLU A 47 -3.27 21.12 25.26
CA GLU A 47 -4.43 22.03 25.19
C GLU A 47 -4.64 22.54 23.75
N ASP A 48 -3.55 22.87 23.04
CA ASP A 48 -3.54 23.27 21.63
C ASP A 48 -3.24 22.08 20.69
N ALA A 49 -3.99 21.00 20.86
CA ALA A 49 -3.76 19.76 20.11
C ALA A 49 -4.00 19.96 18.60
N VAL A 50 -2.94 19.76 17.81
CA VAL A 50 -3.00 19.68 16.35
C VAL A 50 -3.69 18.37 15.96
N ARG A 51 -4.60 18.46 14.99
CA ARG A 51 -5.33 17.31 14.47
C ARG A 51 -5.18 17.24 12.96
N VAL A 52 -4.77 16.06 12.49
CA VAL A 52 -4.78 15.69 11.08
C VAL A 52 -5.85 14.62 10.92
N GLU A 53 -6.86 14.90 10.09
CA GLU A 53 -7.90 13.94 9.74
C GLU A 53 -7.87 13.73 8.24
N SER A 54 -7.78 12.45 7.86
CA SER A 54 -7.45 12.07 6.50
C SER A 54 -8.31 10.90 6.06
N ARG A 55 -8.69 10.93 4.79
CA ARG A 55 -9.31 9.81 4.12
C ARG A 55 -8.27 9.16 3.23
N LEU A 56 -7.97 7.91 3.50
CA LEU A 56 -7.01 7.17 2.72
C LEU A 56 -7.72 6.44 1.57
N GLY A 57 -7.06 6.41 0.42
CA GLY A 57 -7.65 5.95 -0.84
C GLY A 57 -7.87 4.44 -0.87
N PHE A 58 -6.94 3.67 -0.32
CA PHE A 58 -7.00 2.21 -0.35
C PHE A 58 -6.29 1.56 0.84
N GLY A 59 -6.65 0.30 1.10
CA GLY A 59 -5.99 -0.58 2.05
C GLY A 59 -5.70 -1.93 1.42
N ILE A 60 -4.50 -2.44 1.65
CA ILE A 60 -4.07 -3.76 1.20
C ILE A 60 -3.41 -4.52 2.34
N TYR A 61 -3.49 -5.84 2.30
CA TYR A 61 -2.84 -6.67 3.30
C TYR A 61 -2.37 -8.00 2.73
N THR A 62 -1.43 -8.61 3.46
CA THR A 62 -0.94 -9.96 3.20
C THR A 62 -1.18 -10.89 4.38
N GLN A 63 -1.41 -12.16 4.09
CA GLN A 63 -1.45 -13.24 5.07
C GLN A 63 -0.21 -14.13 4.88
N ARG A 64 0.66 -14.17 5.89
CA ARG A 64 1.80 -15.10 5.92
C ARG A 64 1.64 -16.07 7.08
N GLU A 65 2.05 -17.32 6.87
CA GLU A 65 1.88 -18.39 7.87
C GLU A 65 2.82 -18.24 9.09
N GLN A 66 3.93 -17.52 8.94
CA GLN A 66 4.97 -17.39 9.98
C GLN A 66 5.27 -15.96 10.42
N VAL A 67 4.78 -14.96 9.68
CA VAL A 67 4.91 -13.53 10.02
C VAL A 67 3.52 -12.98 10.21
N GLU A 68 3.31 -12.32 11.35
CA GLU A 68 2.04 -11.70 11.66
C GLU A 68 1.67 -10.64 10.62
N HIS A 69 0.37 -10.58 10.32
CA HIS A 69 -0.20 -9.89 9.16
C HIS A 69 0.31 -8.44 8.99
N THR A 70 0.66 -8.09 7.75
CA THR A 70 1.05 -6.73 7.37
C THR A 70 -0.08 -6.05 6.63
N PHE A 71 -0.44 -4.84 7.07
CA PHE A 71 -1.41 -3.97 6.42
C PHE A 71 -0.73 -2.67 5.98
N ILE A 72 -1.08 -2.21 4.79
CA ILE A 72 -0.69 -0.90 4.27
C ILE A 72 -1.97 -0.15 3.90
N LEU A 73 -2.14 1.02 4.51
CA LEU A 73 -3.23 1.94 4.25
C LEU A 73 -2.61 3.20 3.63
N SER A 74 -3.12 3.66 2.48
CA SER A 74 -2.49 4.79 1.81
C SER A 74 -3.43 5.59 0.92
N ASP A 75 -3.13 6.88 0.74
CA ASP A 75 -3.61 7.73 -0.34
C ASP A 75 -2.57 7.91 -1.47
N VAL A 76 -1.35 7.36 -1.31
CA VAL A 76 -0.27 7.40 -2.29
C VAL A 76 -0.26 6.09 -3.07
N PRO A 77 -0.51 6.12 -4.39
CA PRO A 77 -0.49 4.90 -5.20
C PRO A 77 0.94 4.42 -5.45
N LEU A 78 1.07 3.13 -5.82
CA LEU A 78 2.35 2.45 -6.01
C LEU A 78 3.24 3.14 -7.06
N ASP A 79 2.65 3.56 -8.17
CA ASP A 79 3.35 4.22 -9.27
C ASP A 79 4.02 5.53 -8.84
N GLN A 80 3.36 6.31 -7.99
CA GLN A 80 3.94 7.53 -7.41
C GLN A 80 5.11 7.20 -6.47
N LEU A 81 5.00 6.18 -5.62
CA LEU A 81 6.11 5.74 -4.77
C LEU A 81 7.32 5.28 -5.60
N VAL A 82 7.07 4.49 -6.66
CA VAL A 82 8.13 4.00 -7.56
C VAL A 82 8.79 5.14 -8.33
N SER A 83 8.02 6.15 -8.76
CA SER A 83 8.58 7.32 -9.43
C SER A 83 9.41 8.22 -8.50
N GLY A 84 9.17 8.16 -7.19
CA GLY A 84 9.75 9.06 -6.19
C GLY A 84 9.11 10.45 -6.16
N GLU A 85 8.15 10.74 -7.03
CA GLU A 85 7.52 12.06 -7.20
C GLU A 85 6.28 12.25 -6.30
N VAL A 86 6.44 12.07 -4.99
CA VAL A 86 5.37 12.29 -4.01
C VAL A 86 5.52 13.65 -3.35
N ARG A 87 4.56 14.56 -3.59
CA ARG A 87 4.53 15.89 -2.96
C ARG A 87 3.75 15.91 -1.66
N SER A 88 2.64 15.21 -1.60
CA SER A 88 1.80 15.10 -0.41
C SER A 88 1.20 13.72 -0.34
N GLY A 89 1.04 13.20 0.88
CA GLY A 89 0.52 11.86 1.05
C GLY A 89 0.71 11.33 2.46
N GLN A 90 -0.05 10.28 2.75
CA GLN A 90 -0.12 9.62 4.03
C GLN A 90 -0.16 8.12 3.85
N ILE A 91 0.66 7.45 4.64
CA ILE A 91 0.83 6.00 4.58
C ILE A 91 0.86 5.49 6.00
N VAL A 92 -0.05 4.57 6.34
CA VAL A 92 -0.03 3.85 7.61
C VAL A 92 0.39 2.42 7.31
N HIS A 93 1.55 2.04 7.81
CA HIS A 93 2.05 0.68 7.78
C HIS A 93 1.84 0.05 9.16
N ILE A 94 1.17 -1.09 9.18
CA ILE A 94 0.77 -1.77 10.40
C ILE A 94 1.28 -3.20 10.33
N GLU A 95 2.03 -3.59 11.34
CA GLU A 95 2.48 -4.96 11.55
C GLU A 95 1.79 -5.48 12.80
N PHE A 96 1.11 -6.62 12.69
CA PHE A 96 0.62 -7.31 13.88
C PHE A 96 1.79 -7.93 14.62
N LEU A 97 1.73 -7.90 15.96
CA LEU A 97 2.63 -8.58 16.89
C LEU A 97 1.98 -9.82 17.52
N TRP A 98 0.66 -9.95 17.34
CA TRP A 98 -0.17 -11.13 17.58
C TRP A 98 -1.62 -10.82 17.21
N THR A 99 -2.36 -11.82 16.72
CA THR A 99 -3.77 -11.64 16.35
C THR A 99 -4.69 -12.03 17.51
N PRO A 100 -5.55 -11.12 18.01
CA PRO A 100 -6.50 -11.44 19.07
C PRO A 100 -7.56 -12.41 18.55
N ARG A 101 -7.92 -13.39 19.38
CA ARG A 101 -8.98 -14.36 19.07
C ARG A 101 -10.29 -13.86 19.68
N PRO A 102 -11.32 -13.52 18.88
CA PRO A 102 -12.61 -13.07 19.40
C PRO A 102 -13.16 -14.03 20.45
N GLY A 103 -13.57 -13.49 21.61
CA GLY A 103 -14.14 -14.27 22.71
C GLY A 103 -13.15 -15.11 23.54
N SER A 104 -11.89 -15.25 23.12
CA SER A 104 -10.85 -16.00 23.85
C SER A 104 -9.72 -15.11 24.38
N THR A 105 -9.49 -13.94 23.78
CA THR A 105 -8.56 -12.94 24.30
C THR A 105 -9.33 -11.99 25.23
N PRO A 106 -8.97 -11.86 26.51
CA PRO A 106 -9.48 -10.79 27.35
C PRO A 106 -9.22 -9.45 26.64
N VAL A 107 -10.29 -8.71 26.33
CA VAL A 107 -10.17 -7.40 25.67
C VAL A 107 -9.72 -6.40 26.73
N GLU A 108 -8.46 -6.48 27.13
CA GLU A 108 -7.84 -5.36 27.79
C GLU A 108 -7.58 -4.31 26.71
N ALA A 109 -8.32 -3.20 26.76
CA ALA A 109 -8.25 -2.13 25.76
C ALA A 109 -6.86 -1.45 25.70
N THR A 110 -5.98 -1.78 26.63
CA THR A 110 -4.57 -1.34 26.77
C THR A 110 -3.57 -2.31 26.15
N GLY A 111 -3.99 -3.49 25.68
CA GLY A 111 -3.11 -4.47 25.07
C GLY A 111 -2.41 -3.92 23.84
N VAL A 112 -1.12 -4.19 23.68
CA VAL A 112 -0.36 -3.83 22.47
C VAL A 112 -0.19 -5.08 21.63
N ASN A 113 -0.77 -5.07 20.44
CA ASN A 113 -0.70 -6.19 19.50
C ASN A 113 -0.29 -5.76 18.10
N THR A 114 0.11 -4.50 17.93
CA THR A 114 0.57 -3.99 16.65
C THR A 114 1.65 -2.93 16.81
N SER A 115 2.60 -2.95 15.87
CA SER A 115 3.51 -1.85 15.57
C SER A 115 2.89 -1.01 14.45
N VAL A 116 2.93 0.31 14.62
CA VAL A 116 2.37 1.27 13.66
C VAL A 116 3.47 2.23 13.23
N ARG A 117 3.64 2.37 11.91
CA ARG A 117 4.46 3.41 11.29
C ARG A 117 3.56 4.28 10.43
N TYR A 118 3.47 5.54 10.78
CA TYR A 118 2.75 6.55 10.03
C TYR A 118 3.75 7.46 9.32
N ILE A 119 3.73 7.43 7.99
CA ILE A 119 4.54 8.29 7.13
C ILE A 119 3.65 9.43 6.66
N LEU A 120 4.09 10.65 6.92
CA LEU A 120 3.45 11.88 6.45
C LEU A 120 4.39 12.59 5.49
N ILE A 121 3.88 12.88 4.29
CA ILE A 121 4.59 13.60 3.24
C ILE A 121 3.86 14.92 3.02
N SER A 122 4.59 16.03 3.08
CA SER A 122 4.05 17.37 2.88
C SER A 122 5.07 18.23 2.13
N GLU A 123 4.66 18.81 1.02
CA GLU A 123 5.52 19.60 0.12
C GLU A 123 6.84 18.88 -0.27
N GLY A 124 6.79 17.56 -0.40
CA GLY A 124 7.94 16.71 -0.74
C GLY A 124 8.88 16.38 0.43
N GLU A 125 8.65 16.98 1.60
CA GLU A 125 9.31 16.68 2.86
C GLU A 125 8.59 15.52 3.55
N LEU A 126 9.34 14.71 4.29
CA LEU A 126 8.87 13.47 4.89
C LEU A 126 9.13 13.43 6.39
N GLY A 127 8.11 13.05 7.15
CA GLY A 127 8.19 12.70 8.57
C GLY A 127 7.73 11.27 8.80
N ILE A 128 8.49 10.51 9.58
CA ILE A 128 8.16 9.14 10.00
C ILE A 128 7.83 9.16 11.48
N TYR A 129 6.59 8.80 11.77
CA TYR A 129 6.11 8.58 13.13
C TYR A 129 6.03 7.07 13.37
N SER A 130 6.64 6.59 14.45
CA SER A 130 6.57 5.19 14.83
C SER A 130 6.01 5.04 16.24
N GLY A 131 5.38 3.91 16.48
CA GLY A 131 4.99 3.49 17.82
C GLY A 131 4.13 2.24 17.78
N ALA A 132 3.23 2.12 18.74
CA ALA A 132 2.50 0.88 18.95
C ALA A 132 1.11 1.15 19.53
N GLY A 133 0.21 0.19 19.34
CA GLY A 133 -1.15 0.28 19.83
C GLY A 133 -1.89 -1.05 19.76
N PHE A 134 -3.21 -0.94 19.81
CA PHE A 134 -4.11 -2.07 19.65
C PHE A 134 -4.82 -1.99 18.30
N ALA A 135 -4.80 -3.08 17.54
CA ALA A 135 -5.56 -3.24 16.32
C ALA A 135 -6.45 -4.48 16.37
N MET A 136 -7.68 -4.32 15.92
CA MET A 136 -8.65 -5.41 15.76
C MET A 136 -8.94 -5.60 14.28
N VAL A 137 -8.95 -6.85 13.83
CA VAL A 137 -9.42 -7.19 12.48
C VAL A 137 -10.84 -7.73 12.60
N ARG A 138 -11.76 -7.15 11.83
CA ARG A 138 -13.12 -7.66 11.64
C ARG A 138 -13.18 -8.35 10.28
N GLY A 139 -13.84 -9.51 10.26
CA GLY A 139 -13.80 -10.43 9.13
C GLY A 139 -12.88 -11.61 9.42
N GLN A 140 -12.75 -12.50 8.45
CA GLN A 140 -11.82 -13.62 8.55
C GLN A 140 -10.55 -13.25 7.78
N LEU A 141 -9.38 -13.45 8.39
CA LEU A 141 -8.09 -13.04 7.80
C LEU A 141 -7.74 -13.78 6.49
N ASP A 142 -8.41 -14.90 6.23
CA ASP A 142 -8.34 -15.71 5.01
C ASP A 142 -9.30 -15.25 3.90
N SER A 143 -10.21 -14.33 4.19
CA SER A 143 -11.12 -13.75 3.18
C SER A 143 -10.42 -12.77 2.25
N ASP A 144 -11.06 -12.39 1.15
CA ASP A 144 -10.50 -11.42 0.21
C ASP A 144 -10.50 -9.98 0.77
N GLN A 145 -11.33 -9.70 1.78
CA GLN A 145 -11.46 -8.36 2.34
C GLN A 145 -11.73 -8.39 3.84
N VAL A 146 -10.98 -7.58 4.58
CA VAL A 146 -11.17 -7.39 6.02
C VAL A 146 -11.31 -5.92 6.38
N THR A 147 -11.78 -5.62 7.59
CA THR A 147 -11.71 -4.28 8.16
C THR A 147 -10.74 -4.28 9.33
N ILE A 148 -9.84 -3.31 9.35
CA ILE A 148 -8.93 -3.07 10.48
C ILE A 148 -9.38 -1.83 11.26
N ASP A 149 -9.40 -1.96 12.58
CA ASP A 149 -9.60 -0.87 13.52
C ASP A 149 -8.36 -0.73 14.42
N VAL A 150 -7.61 0.34 14.24
CA VAL A 150 -6.50 0.74 15.12
C VAL A 150 -7.03 1.73 16.14
N ARG A 151 -6.78 1.46 17.42
CA ARG A 151 -7.23 2.30 18.53
C ARG A 151 -6.06 2.88 19.28
N ASP A 152 -6.10 4.20 19.44
CA ASP A 152 -5.26 4.97 20.36
C ASP A 152 -3.76 4.62 20.29
N ALA A 153 -3.26 4.31 19.09
CA ALA A 153 -1.85 3.98 18.88
C ALA A 153 -0.99 5.18 19.24
N SER A 154 -0.03 4.98 20.15
CA SER A 154 0.92 6.02 20.53
C SER A 154 1.96 6.20 19.43
N LEU A 155 2.25 7.43 19.04
CA LEU A 155 3.19 7.77 17.98
C LEU A 155 4.17 8.84 18.45
N ARG A 156 5.42 8.71 17.99
CA ARG A 156 6.46 9.74 18.10
C ARG A 156 7.21 9.83 16.80
N LEU A 157 7.63 11.03 16.42
CA LEU A 157 8.56 11.20 15.32
C LEU A 157 9.85 10.43 15.60
N THR A 158 10.25 9.57 14.66
CA THR A 158 11.49 8.80 14.73
C THR A 158 12.52 9.27 13.72
N ASP A 159 12.09 9.75 12.56
CA ASP A 159 12.96 10.23 11.50
C ASP A 159 12.23 11.29 10.66
N GLN A 160 12.98 12.21 10.06
CA GLN A 160 12.44 13.22 9.17
C GLN A 160 13.49 13.74 8.18
N THR A 161 13.05 14.35 7.09
CA THR A 161 13.90 15.18 6.23
C THR A 161 14.14 16.57 6.85
N ASP A 162 15.17 17.28 6.39
CA ASP A 162 15.59 18.55 6.99
C ASP A 162 14.52 19.64 6.92
N GLY A 163 13.68 19.66 5.87
CA GLY A 163 12.63 20.65 5.69
C GLY A 163 11.31 20.32 6.40
N PHE A 164 11.21 19.14 7.02
CA PHE A 164 9.98 18.71 7.68
C PHE A 164 9.81 19.39 9.05
N VAL A 165 8.61 19.92 9.30
CA VAL A 165 8.25 20.57 10.57
C VAL A 165 7.31 19.68 11.35
N ASP A 166 7.76 19.17 12.51
CA ASP A 166 6.94 18.34 13.37
C ASP A 166 5.98 19.17 14.23
N LEU A 167 4.68 18.95 14.00
CA LEU A 167 3.58 19.55 14.77
C LEU A 167 2.78 18.52 15.57
N LEU A 168 3.14 17.24 15.43
CA LEU A 168 2.34 16.13 15.93
C LEU A 168 2.93 15.52 17.20
N THR A 169 4.25 15.42 17.36
CA THR A 169 4.82 14.68 18.49
C THR A 169 4.61 15.38 19.85
N PRO A 170 4.25 14.62 20.91
CA PRO A 170 3.76 13.24 20.87
C PRO A 170 2.34 13.18 20.30
N ALA A 171 2.02 12.09 19.60
CA ALA A 171 0.74 11.94 18.92
C ALA A 171 0.03 10.62 19.27
N ARG A 172 -1.27 10.60 18.95
CA ARG A 172 -2.12 9.43 19.01
C ARG A 172 -2.80 9.22 17.66
N LEU A 173 -2.81 7.98 17.17
CA LEU A 173 -3.44 7.57 15.93
C LEU A 173 -4.63 6.64 16.19
N THR A 174 -5.75 6.95 15.56
CA THR A 174 -6.91 6.07 15.44
C THR A 174 -7.23 5.93 13.96
N ALA A 175 -7.47 4.70 13.51
CA ALA A 175 -7.75 4.43 12.10
C ALA A 175 -8.80 3.33 11.97
N THR A 176 -9.69 3.47 11.00
CA THR A 176 -10.59 2.40 10.56
C THR A 176 -10.54 2.32 9.05
N MET A 177 -10.31 1.12 8.50
CA MET A 177 -10.19 0.94 7.06
C MET A 177 -10.56 -0.47 6.60
N GLY A 178 -11.16 -0.59 5.42
CA GLY A 178 -11.22 -1.84 4.66
C GLY A 178 -9.89 -2.12 3.94
N ALA A 179 -9.38 -3.34 4.06
CA ALA A 179 -8.18 -3.79 3.37
C ALA A 179 -8.49 -5.00 2.49
N GLN A 180 -8.02 -4.97 1.24
CA GLN A 180 -8.12 -6.06 0.29
C GLN A 180 -6.88 -6.96 0.37
N ARG A 181 -7.08 -8.27 0.27
CA ARG A 181 -5.97 -9.21 0.25
C ARG A 181 -5.29 -9.17 -1.11
N ASP A 182 -4.03 -8.74 -1.14
CA ASP A 182 -3.19 -8.82 -2.34
C ASP A 182 -1.73 -8.94 -1.91
N ASP A 183 -1.28 -10.18 -1.70
CA ASP A 183 0.06 -10.49 -1.19
C ASP A 183 1.17 -9.89 -2.07
N ARG A 184 0.95 -9.85 -3.39
CA ARG A 184 1.91 -9.31 -4.35
C ARG A 184 1.96 -7.79 -4.27
N LEU A 185 0.81 -7.12 -4.32
CA LEU A 185 0.74 -5.66 -4.26
C LEU A 185 1.22 -5.14 -2.91
N THR A 186 0.89 -5.82 -1.80
CA THR A 186 1.39 -5.46 -0.46
C THR A 186 2.91 -5.54 -0.41
N LEU A 187 3.51 -6.58 -0.98
CA LEU A 187 4.96 -6.69 -1.05
C LEU A 187 5.60 -5.62 -1.94
N GLN A 188 5.00 -5.33 -3.11
CA GLN A 188 5.46 -4.27 -4.01
C GLN A 188 5.39 -2.89 -3.33
N MET A 189 4.29 -2.58 -2.65
CA MET A 189 4.12 -1.34 -1.88
C MET A 189 5.14 -1.26 -0.75
N HIS A 190 5.39 -2.35 -0.02
CA HIS A 190 6.38 -2.38 1.05
C HIS A 190 7.79 -2.07 0.52
N TYR A 191 8.21 -2.68 -0.59
CA TYR A 191 9.51 -2.39 -1.20
C TYR A 191 9.61 -0.96 -1.76
N ALA A 192 8.58 -0.51 -2.48
CA ALA A 192 8.56 0.85 -3.04
C ALA A 192 8.60 1.91 -1.93
N LEU A 193 7.84 1.71 -0.85
CA LEU A 193 7.87 2.58 0.32
C LEU A 193 9.25 2.58 1.01
N SER A 194 9.84 1.41 1.22
CA SER A 194 11.18 1.27 1.81
C SER A 194 12.23 2.02 0.99
N GLN A 195 12.20 1.86 -0.34
CA GLN A 195 13.09 2.54 -1.26
C GLN A 195 12.86 4.06 -1.24
N PHE A 196 11.61 4.51 -1.37
CA PHE A 196 11.25 5.93 -1.32
C PHE A 196 11.74 6.62 -0.05
N VAL A 197 11.53 5.99 1.11
CA VAL A 197 12.02 6.50 2.39
C VAL A 197 13.54 6.54 2.44
N THR A 198 14.20 5.49 1.94
CA THR A 198 15.66 5.41 1.90
C THR A 198 16.24 6.52 1.02
N ASP A 199 15.65 6.78 -0.14
CA ASP A 199 16.07 7.83 -1.07
C ASP A 199 15.89 9.23 -0.45
N LYS A 200 14.81 9.44 0.31
CA LYS A 200 14.53 10.71 1.00
C LYS A 200 15.45 10.96 2.19
N LEU A 201 15.77 9.94 2.97
CA LEU A 201 16.57 10.09 4.20
C LEU A 201 18.07 9.84 4.00
N GLY A 202 18.47 9.24 2.87
CA GLY A 202 19.83 8.80 2.61
C GLY A 202 20.27 7.59 3.46
N VAL A 203 19.37 7.00 4.25
CA VAL A 203 19.62 5.84 5.12
C VAL A 203 18.42 4.90 5.13
N SER A 204 18.67 3.59 5.16
CA SER A 204 17.60 2.60 5.22
C SER A 204 16.96 2.57 6.62
N ARG A 205 15.63 2.66 6.68
CA ARG A 205 14.83 2.66 7.92
C ARG A 205 13.83 1.50 8.03
N PHE A 206 13.74 0.68 6.98
CA PHE A 206 12.93 -0.52 7.00
C PHE A 206 13.88 -1.72 7.08
N VAL A 207 13.81 -2.46 8.18
CA VAL A 207 14.53 -3.72 8.27
C VAL A 207 13.71 -4.76 7.51
N HIS A 208 14.24 -5.22 6.39
CA HIS A 208 13.70 -6.41 5.75
C HIS A 208 14.01 -7.61 6.65
N HIS A 209 12.98 -8.20 7.25
CA HIS A 209 13.05 -9.62 7.57
C HIS A 209 13.04 -10.38 6.25
N MET A 210 14.20 -10.45 5.61
CA MET A 210 14.45 -11.51 4.65
C MET A 210 14.34 -12.80 5.45
N GLU A 211 13.22 -13.48 5.27
CA GLU A 211 13.11 -14.88 5.58
C GLU A 211 14.37 -15.54 5.00
N ARG A 212 15.15 -16.16 5.88
CA ARG A 212 16.35 -16.90 5.51
C ARG A 212 15.90 -18.06 4.63
N LEU A 213 15.81 -17.82 3.33
CA LEU A 213 15.60 -18.84 2.29
C LEU A 213 16.79 -19.80 2.19
N ASP A 214 17.85 -19.58 2.97
CA ASP A 214 19.07 -20.41 3.04
C ASP A 214 19.12 -21.41 4.21
N ARG A 215 17.98 -21.77 4.83
CA ARG A 215 18.00 -23.01 5.63
C ARG A 215 17.74 -24.18 4.69
N PRO A 216 18.73 -25.06 4.41
CA PRO A 216 18.43 -26.30 3.74
C PRO A 216 17.42 -27.06 4.59
N ASN A 217 16.31 -27.48 3.97
CA ASN A 217 15.42 -28.45 4.57
C ASN A 217 16.26 -29.64 5.05
N GLU A 218 15.97 -30.19 6.23
CA GLU A 218 16.66 -31.36 6.82
C GLU A 218 16.57 -32.64 5.96
N HIS A 219 16.09 -32.53 4.71
CA HIS A 219 15.91 -33.59 3.73
C HIS A 219 16.68 -33.33 2.41
N GLY A 220 17.63 -32.39 2.37
CA GLY A 220 18.68 -32.38 1.33
C GLY A 220 18.19 -32.27 -0.12
N GLN A 221 17.07 -31.61 -0.38
CA GLN A 221 16.64 -31.28 -1.74
C GLN A 221 16.84 -29.78 -2.00
N SER A 222 17.84 -29.45 -2.81
CA SER A 222 17.99 -28.13 -3.40
C SER A 222 16.89 -27.94 -4.45
N LEU A 223 15.86 -27.17 -4.13
CA LEU A 223 15.00 -26.59 -5.17
C LEU A 223 15.72 -25.35 -5.71
N HIS A 224 16.65 -25.56 -6.64
CA HIS A 224 16.98 -24.51 -7.59
C HIS A 224 15.75 -24.32 -8.49
N PRO A 225 15.12 -23.14 -8.53
CA PRO A 225 14.58 -22.70 -9.81
C PRO A 225 15.80 -22.40 -10.69
N GLU A 226 15.91 -23.10 -11.81
CA GLU A 226 16.75 -22.63 -12.92
C GLU A 226 16.32 -21.18 -13.21
N MET A 227 17.19 -20.22 -12.92
CA MET A 227 17.05 -18.86 -13.41
C MET A 227 17.70 -18.80 -14.78
N PRO A 228 16.95 -18.75 -15.90
CA PRO A 228 17.53 -18.20 -17.11
C PRO A 228 17.63 -16.68 -16.93
N GLU A 229 18.88 -16.22 -16.80
CA GLU A 229 19.38 -15.03 -17.49
C GLU A 229 18.77 -13.66 -17.10
N LEU A 230 19.04 -13.19 -15.87
CA LEU A 230 18.99 -11.75 -15.53
C LEU A 230 20.37 -11.12 -15.28
N ALA A 231 21.45 -11.90 -15.42
CA ALA A 231 22.82 -11.41 -15.27
C ALA A 231 23.35 -10.62 -16.48
N THR A 232 22.62 -10.58 -17.61
CA THR A 232 23.09 -9.93 -18.84
C THR A 232 22.61 -8.47 -18.98
N ALA A 233 21.67 -7.99 -18.16
CA ALA A 233 21.07 -6.66 -18.33
C ALA A 233 21.75 -5.51 -17.56
N ILE A 234 22.74 -5.79 -16.70
CA ILE A 234 23.44 -4.76 -15.88
C ILE A 234 24.82 -4.38 -16.48
N GLY A 235 25.16 -4.90 -17.67
CA GLY A 235 26.44 -4.63 -18.34
C GLY A 235 26.42 -3.68 -19.54
N ALA A 236 25.31 -3.00 -19.85
CA ALA A 236 25.15 -2.27 -21.12
C ALA A 236 24.68 -0.81 -20.98
N ILE A 237 25.10 -0.12 -19.91
CA ILE A 237 25.08 1.36 -19.87
C ILE A 237 26.44 1.85 -19.37
N GLN A 238 27.44 1.76 -20.25
CA GLN A 238 28.62 2.65 -20.33
C GLN A 238 29.01 2.80 -21.79
#